data_AF-A0A1F3V168-F1
#
_entry.id   AF-A0A1F3V168-F1
#
_cell.length_a   1.000
_cell.length_b   1.000
_cell.length_c   1.000
_cell.angle_alpha   90.00
_cell.angle_beta   90.00
_cell.angle_gamma   90.00
#
_symmetry.space_group_name_H-M   'P 1'
#
loop_
_entity.id
_entity.type
_entity.pdbx_description
1 polymer ?
#
loop_
_entity_poly.entity_id
_entity_poly.type
_entity_poly.pdbx_seq_one_letter_code
_entity_poly.pdbx_strand_id
1 'polypeptide(L)'
;MYSKMAEQSFRYSPTVFNIFKSAGQTSYDVVRLLKKILPGDFGKIGHFGTLDPFASGVLLVGVGGAARLNELIHEKLPKTYLAIGKLGVQTDSGDPTSPAINFDSSEYLQTVIAKFDKKFIEDFLRQKFLGDYWQSPPKHSATKFQGRALHEWAREGVEIKKEAVKRVIYKIEVVKYAFPYLSVRFEVGSGTYIRTLFEDCARELGTLGSLVGLVRESIGQMHMRDSLNLSRMMPRIRGLSGEEIMRQGVPIERVLKFGVIVLNEKMSFKFNNGVQLSGEDLKDCQRIGQEIMGSHRWISGKNSDRLLGLAEELKNGAGSLLRPLIIFS
;
A
#
# COMPACT_ATOMS: atom_id res chain seq x y z
N MET A 1 -31.70 -1.90 21.96
CA MET A 1 -31.19 -3.17 21.39
C MET A 1 -29.91 -2.90 20.59
N TYR A 2 -28.91 -2.26 21.20
CA TYR A 2 -27.57 -2.11 20.63
C TYR A 2 -26.74 -3.31 21.12
N SER A 3 -26.59 -4.28 20.22
CA SER A 3 -25.83 -5.50 20.45
C SER A 3 -24.40 -5.16 20.88
N LYS A 4 -24.00 -5.75 22.01
CA LYS A 4 -22.62 -5.87 22.49
C LYS A 4 -21.73 -6.31 21.32
N MET A 5 -20.99 -5.37 20.75
CA MET A 5 -19.76 -5.72 20.04
C MET A 5 -18.81 -6.26 21.11
N ALA A 6 -18.64 -7.58 21.13
CA ALA A 6 -17.65 -8.23 21.98
C ALA A 6 -16.29 -7.55 21.76
N GLU A 7 -15.73 -6.97 22.83
CA GLU A 7 -14.35 -6.51 22.90
C GLU A 7 -13.45 -7.72 22.59
N GLN A 8 -13.00 -7.80 21.35
CA GLN A 8 -11.95 -8.75 20.98
C GLN A 8 -10.63 -8.21 21.51
N SER A 9 -10.29 -8.55 22.75
CA SER A 9 -8.93 -8.36 23.23
C SER A 9 -7.98 -9.18 22.36
N PHE A 10 -7.09 -8.52 21.61
CA PHE A 10 -6.16 -9.22 20.73
C PHE A 10 -4.99 -9.77 21.54
N ARG A 11 -4.75 -11.08 21.49
CA ARG A 11 -3.57 -11.69 22.12
C ARG A 11 -2.26 -11.12 21.56
N TYR A 12 -2.24 -10.76 20.28
CA TYR A 12 -1.07 -10.21 19.61
C TYR A 12 -1.25 -8.73 19.33
N SER A 13 -0.17 -7.97 19.50
CA SER A 13 -0.13 -6.58 19.07
C SER A 13 -0.27 -6.46 17.55
N PRO A 14 -0.78 -5.32 17.04
CA PRO A 14 -0.92 -5.10 15.61
C PRO A 14 0.39 -5.34 14.87
N THR A 15 0.37 -6.33 13.97
CA THR A 15 1.56 -6.86 13.30
C THR A 15 1.34 -6.86 11.79
N VAL A 16 2.38 -6.53 11.03
CA VAL A 16 2.39 -6.49 9.57
C VAL A 16 3.43 -7.45 9.03
N PHE A 17 3.02 -8.35 8.15
CA PHE A 17 3.91 -9.22 7.40
C PHE A 17 4.27 -8.58 6.06
N ASN A 18 5.57 -8.47 5.77
CA ASN A 18 6.07 -8.10 4.46
C ASN A 18 6.20 -9.35 3.60
N ILE A 19 5.25 -9.60 2.71
CA ILE A 19 5.22 -10.82 1.89
C ILE A 19 5.64 -10.50 0.46
N PHE A 20 6.44 -11.38 -0.14
CA PHE A 20 6.64 -11.39 -1.60
C PHE A 20 5.47 -12.12 -2.27
N LYS A 21 4.62 -11.40 -3.00
CA LYS A 21 3.62 -12.02 -3.90
C LYS A 21 4.29 -12.39 -5.21
N SER A 22 4.19 -13.64 -5.64
CA SER A 22 4.67 -14.05 -6.96
C SER A 22 3.70 -13.62 -8.07
N ALA A 23 4.21 -13.46 -9.29
CA ALA A 23 3.36 -13.27 -10.46
C ALA A 23 2.45 -14.50 -10.67
N GLY A 24 1.24 -14.28 -11.15
CA GLY A 24 0.20 -15.30 -11.31
C GLY A 24 -0.67 -15.54 -10.07
N GLN A 25 -0.21 -15.16 -8.86
CA GLN A 25 -1.01 -15.26 -7.64
C GLN A 25 -1.90 -14.03 -7.45
N THR A 26 -3.13 -14.20 -6.94
CA THR A 26 -3.90 -13.03 -6.48
C THR A 26 -3.41 -12.57 -5.10
N SER A 27 -3.70 -11.32 -4.73
CA SER A 27 -3.42 -10.84 -3.37
C SER A 27 -4.19 -11.64 -2.31
N TYR A 28 -5.37 -12.15 -2.66
CA TYR A 28 -6.18 -12.95 -1.75
C TYR A 28 -5.62 -14.36 -1.54
N ASP A 29 -4.94 -14.95 -2.54
CA ASP A 29 -4.26 -16.24 -2.38
C ASP A 29 -3.15 -16.15 -1.33
N VAL A 30 -2.41 -15.04 -1.28
CA VAL A 30 -1.41 -14.77 -0.24
C VAL A 30 -2.06 -14.69 1.15
N VAL A 31 -3.18 -13.96 1.27
CA VAL A 31 -3.92 -13.87 2.54
C VAL A 31 -4.42 -15.25 2.98
N ARG A 32 -4.96 -16.05 2.05
CA ARG A 32 -5.41 -17.43 2.34
C ARG A 32 -4.28 -18.32 2.81
N LEU A 33 -3.10 -18.20 2.20
CA LEU A 33 -1.93 -18.96 2.61
C LEU A 33 -1.45 -18.55 4.02
N LEU A 34 -1.39 -17.25 4.29
CA LEU A 34 -0.97 -16.74 5.60
C LEU A 34 -1.96 -17.17 6.71
N LYS A 35 -3.27 -17.12 6.45
CA LYS A 35 -4.30 -17.62 7.38
C LYS A 35 -4.10 -19.08 7.79
N LYS A 36 -3.59 -19.93 6.91
CA LYS A 36 -3.40 -21.37 7.17
C LYS A 36 -2.22 -21.64 8.11
N ILE A 37 -1.25 -20.73 8.18
CA ILE A 37 0.00 -20.95 8.92
C ILE A 37 0.08 -20.15 10.21
N LEU A 38 -0.70 -19.07 10.34
CA LEU A 38 -0.74 -18.27 11.56
C LEU A 38 -1.55 -18.96 12.68
N PRO A 39 -1.26 -18.66 13.97
CA PRO A 39 -2.03 -19.16 15.11
C PRO A 39 -3.54 -18.88 15.00
N GLY A 40 -4.42 -19.79 15.40
CA GLY A 40 -5.88 -19.59 15.30
C GLY A 40 -6.42 -18.31 15.97
N ASP A 41 -5.68 -17.73 16.91
CA ASP A 41 -5.97 -16.50 17.65
C ASP A 41 -5.27 -15.23 17.09
N PHE A 42 -4.75 -15.25 15.86
CA PHE A 42 -4.07 -14.09 15.22
C PHE A 42 -4.98 -12.85 15.01
N GLY A 43 -6.30 -13.00 15.15
CA GLY A 43 -7.28 -11.91 15.00
C GLY A 43 -7.71 -11.65 13.54
N LYS A 44 -8.14 -10.43 13.23
CA LYS A 44 -8.55 -10.05 11.86
C LYS A 44 -7.33 -9.86 10.98
N ILE A 45 -7.44 -10.30 9.72
CA ILE A 45 -6.38 -10.21 8.71
C ILE A 45 -6.85 -9.44 7.48
N GLY A 46 -5.97 -8.59 6.93
CA GLY A 46 -6.20 -7.83 5.69
C GLY A 46 -4.88 -7.44 5.04
N HIS A 47 -4.92 -6.98 3.78
CA HIS A 47 -3.72 -6.50 3.06
C HIS A 47 -3.80 -5.00 2.76
N PHE A 48 -2.66 -4.34 2.66
CA PHE A 48 -2.57 -2.88 2.51
C PHE A 48 -2.37 -2.46 1.04
N GLY A 49 -3.33 -2.83 0.21
CA GLY A 49 -3.33 -2.53 -1.22
C GLY A 49 -3.10 -3.74 -2.10
N THR A 50 -4.12 -4.04 -2.91
CA THR A 50 -4.09 -5.09 -3.91
C THR A 50 -2.92 -4.91 -4.87
N LEU A 51 -2.28 -6.02 -5.22
CA LEU A 51 -1.36 -6.11 -6.34
C LEU A 51 -2.02 -6.97 -7.43
N ASP A 52 -1.97 -6.50 -8.68
CA ASP A 52 -2.55 -7.19 -9.83
C ASP A 52 -1.96 -8.62 -9.95
N PRO A 53 -2.72 -9.61 -10.49
CA PRO A 53 -2.23 -10.99 -10.59
C PRO A 53 -0.91 -11.14 -11.35
N PHE A 54 -0.75 -10.44 -12.49
CA PHE A 54 0.48 -10.49 -13.29
C PHE A 54 1.68 -9.82 -12.62
N ALA A 55 1.44 -8.93 -11.66
CA ALA A 55 2.48 -8.22 -10.94
C ALA A 55 3.10 -9.09 -9.83
N SER A 56 4.29 -8.72 -9.37
CA SER A 56 4.99 -9.38 -8.25
C SER A 56 5.57 -8.36 -7.27
N GLY A 57 6.08 -8.81 -6.13
CA GLY A 57 6.76 -7.94 -5.16
C GLY A 57 6.01 -7.79 -3.84
N VAL A 58 6.25 -6.67 -3.16
CA VAL A 58 5.79 -6.42 -1.79
C VAL A 58 4.27 -6.43 -1.69
N LEU A 59 3.74 -7.25 -0.79
CA LEU A 59 2.36 -7.24 -0.32
C LEU A 59 2.39 -7.22 1.21
N LEU A 60 2.04 -6.09 1.80
CA LEU A 60 1.92 -5.98 3.25
C LEU A 60 0.59 -6.58 3.71
N VAL A 61 0.63 -7.47 4.70
CA VAL A 61 -0.54 -8.16 5.27
C VAL A 61 -0.57 -7.93 6.78
N GLY A 62 -1.61 -7.25 7.27
CA GLY A 62 -1.78 -6.94 8.68
C GLY A 62 -2.66 -7.94 9.42
N VAL A 63 -2.28 -8.25 10.67
CA VAL A 63 -3.03 -9.06 11.64
C VAL A 63 -3.10 -8.38 13.02
N GLY A 64 -3.79 -8.96 14.00
CA GLY A 64 -3.81 -8.43 15.37
C GLY A 64 -4.39 -7.00 15.47
N GLY A 65 -5.34 -6.65 14.59
CA GLY A 65 -5.90 -5.30 14.52
C GLY A 65 -5.18 -4.35 13.56
N ALA A 66 -4.01 -4.70 13.01
CA ALA A 66 -3.26 -3.85 12.07
C ALA A 66 -4.07 -3.51 10.80
N ALA A 67 -4.97 -4.39 10.35
CA ALA A 67 -5.83 -4.14 9.20
C ALA A 67 -6.70 -2.88 9.33
N ARG A 68 -6.95 -2.38 10.56
CA ARG A 68 -7.68 -1.13 10.81
C ARG A 68 -6.89 0.13 10.38
N LEU A 69 -5.59 0.01 10.14
CA LEU A 69 -4.71 1.12 9.76
C LEU A 69 -4.54 1.23 8.24
N ASN A 70 -5.43 0.60 7.47
CA ASN A 70 -5.32 0.53 6.02
C ASN A 70 -5.26 1.91 5.36
N GLU A 71 -6.14 2.82 5.76
CA GLU A 71 -6.19 4.19 5.22
C GLU A 71 -4.89 4.93 5.49
N LEU A 72 -4.36 4.85 6.71
CA LEU A 72 -3.10 5.51 7.08
C LEU A 72 -1.89 4.93 6.33
N ILE A 73 -1.80 3.62 6.15
CA ILE A 73 -0.73 3.02 5.32
C ILE A 73 -0.84 3.50 3.88
N HIS A 74 -2.05 3.60 3.33
CA HIS A 74 -2.23 4.12 1.99
C HIS A 74 -1.85 5.60 1.88
N GLU A 75 -2.34 6.44 2.79
CA GLU A 75 -2.10 7.88 2.77
C GLU A 75 -0.62 8.23 3.02
N LYS A 76 0.00 7.58 4.00
CA LYS A 76 1.31 8.00 4.51
C LYS A 76 2.50 7.32 3.83
N LEU A 77 2.32 6.13 3.25
CA LEU A 77 3.44 5.36 2.69
C LEU A 77 3.40 5.36 1.15
N PRO A 78 4.41 5.98 0.50
CA PRO A 78 4.53 5.92 -0.95
C PRO A 78 4.82 4.48 -1.38
N LYS A 79 4.60 4.20 -2.66
CA LYS A 79 4.82 2.87 -3.24
C LYS A 79 5.76 3.00 -4.42
N THR A 80 6.78 2.16 -4.44
CA THR A 80 7.77 2.15 -5.52
C THR A 80 7.54 0.93 -6.39
N TYR A 81 7.40 1.18 -7.69
CA TYR A 81 7.15 0.16 -8.70
C TYR A 81 8.21 0.22 -9.79
N LEU A 82 8.68 -0.95 -10.23
CA LEU A 82 9.35 -1.13 -11.50
C LEU A 82 8.33 -1.60 -12.53
N ALA A 83 7.96 -0.69 -13.44
CA ALA A 83 7.10 -0.95 -14.57
C ALA A 83 7.95 -1.36 -15.78
N ILE A 84 7.64 -2.50 -16.39
CA ILE A 84 8.29 -2.99 -17.62
C ILE A 84 7.20 -3.05 -18.67
N GLY A 85 7.32 -2.24 -19.71
CA GLY A 85 6.33 -2.21 -20.78
C GLY A 85 6.94 -2.29 -22.17
N LYS A 86 6.06 -2.50 -23.14
CA LYS A 86 6.38 -2.56 -24.56
C LYS A 86 5.69 -1.39 -25.26
N LEU A 87 6.48 -0.56 -25.94
CA LEU A 87 5.98 0.52 -26.79
C LEU A 87 5.45 -0.03 -28.12
N GLY A 88 4.51 0.69 -28.72
CA GLY A 88 3.84 0.35 -29.97
C GLY A 88 2.73 -0.69 -29.87
N VAL A 89 2.35 -1.10 -28.66
CA VAL A 89 1.30 -2.11 -28.44
C VAL A 89 0.34 -1.62 -27.36
N GLN A 90 -0.96 -1.81 -27.60
CA GLN A 90 -2.01 -1.59 -26.61
C GLN A 90 -2.77 -2.89 -26.34
N THR A 91 -3.01 -3.20 -25.07
CA THR A 91 -3.96 -4.25 -24.65
C THR A 91 -5.16 -3.63 -23.96
N ASP A 92 -6.27 -4.37 -23.86
CA ASP A 92 -7.49 -3.87 -23.22
C ASP A 92 -7.34 -3.61 -21.71
N SER A 93 -6.50 -4.41 -21.05
CA SER A 93 -6.24 -4.34 -19.60
C SER A 93 -5.07 -3.42 -19.23
N GLY A 94 -4.29 -2.96 -20.22
CA GLY A 94 -3.02 -2.26 -20.02
C GLY A 94 -1.88 -3.15 -19.51
N ASP A 95 -2.07 -4.46 -19.58
CA ASP A 95 -1.17 -5.49 -19.05
C ASP A 95 -1.21 -6.77 -19.92
N PRO A 96 -0.38 -7.80 -19.65
CA PRO A 96 -0.28 -8.96 -20.53
C PRO A 96 -1.40 -9.99 -20.33
N THR A 97 -2.41 -9.70 -19.50
CA THR A 97 -3.54 -10.63 -19.25
C THR A 97 -4.63 -10.57 -20.32
N SER A 98 -4.60 -9.55 -21.19
CA SER A 98 -5.47 -9.42 -22.35
C SER A 98 -4.66 -9.43 -23.65
N PRO A 99 -5.24 -9.93 -24.76
CA PRO A 99 -4.58 -9.84 -26.06
C PRO A 99 -4.36 -8.38 -26.47
N ALA A 100 -3.39 -8.17 -27.35
CA ALA A 100 -3.18 -6.87 -27.99
C ALA A 100 -4.38 -6.53 -28.89
N ILE A 101 -4.85 -5.28 -28.78
CA ILE A 101 -6.00 -4.78 -29.51
C ILE A 101 -5.61 -3.73 -30.56
N ASN A 102 -4.49 -3.01 -30.34
CA ASN A 102 -3.95 -2.05 -31.30
C ASN A 102 -2.43 -2.15 -31.38
N PHE A 103 -1.89 -1.83 -32.55
CA PHE A 103 -0.47 -1.80 -32.85
C PHE A 103 -0.13 -0.50 -33.56
N ASP A 104 0.95 0.14 -33.14
CA ASP A 104 1.52 1.29 -33.84
C ASP A 104 2.60 0.78 -34.81
N SER A 105 2.36 0.99 -36.10
CA SER A 105 3.27 0.64 -37.19
C SER A 105 3.87 1.87 -37.87
N SER A 106 3.74 3.05 -37.24
CA SER A 106 4.22 4.31 -37.80
C SER A 106 5.73 4.32 -37.99
N GLU A 107 6.17 5.07 -39.01
CA GLU A 107 7.58 5.35 -39.23
C GLU A 107 8.19 6.08 -38.02
N TYR A 108 7.42 6.94 -37.36
CA TYR A 108 7.85 7.67 -36.16
C TYR A 108 8.27 6.72 -35.03
N LEU A 109 7.51 5.66 -34.77
CA LEU A 109 7.89 4.64 -33.78
C LEU A 109 9.22 3.96 -34.13
N GLN A 110 9.37 3.54 -35.39
CA GLN A 110 10.50 2.74 -35.84
C GLN A 110 11.79 3.54 -36.05
N THR A 111 11.68 4.83 -36.34
CA THR A 111 12.83 5.67 -36.74
C THR A 111 13.20 6.74 -35.72
N VAL A 112 12.22 7.29 -34.99
CA VAL A 112 12.42 8.36 -34.02
C VAL A 112 12.40 7.82 -32.60
N ILE A 113 11.28 7.24 -32.16
CA ILE A 113 11.15 6.71 -30.79
C ILE A 113 12.21 5.64 -30.55
N ALA A 114 12.41 4.70 -31.48
CA ALA A 114 13.41 3.63 -31.37
C ALA A 114 14.84 4.13 -31.11
N LYS A 115 15.14 5.38 -31.46
CA LYS A 115 16.46 6.02 -31.30
C LYS A 115 16.52 7.02 -30.15
N PHE A 116 15.44 7.22 -29.41
CA PHE A 116 15.46 8.10 -28.25
C PHE A 116 16.52 7.64 -27.25
N ASP A 117 17.28 8.62 -26.76
CA ASP A 117 18.20 8.35 -25.67
C ASP A 117 17.42 8.12 -24.36
N LYS A 118 17.98 7.24 -23.52
CA LYS A 118 17.39 6.90 -22.22
C LYS A 118 17.19 8.14 -21.33
N LYS A 119 18.18 9.04 -21.30
CA LYS A 119 18.13 10.28 -20.49
C LYS A 119 17.08 11.24 -21.05
N PHE A 120 16.98 11.35 -22.37
CA PHE A 120 15.92 12.15 -23.01
C PHE A 120 14.52 11.69 -22.55
N ILE A 121 14.25 10.37 -22.58
CA ILE A 121 12.97 9.83 -22.13
C ILE A 121 12.75 10.15 -20.63
N GLU A 122 13.77 9.96 -19.79
CA GLU A 122 13.65 10.26 -18.36
C GLU A 122 13.31 11.72 -18.09
N ASP A 123 14.04 12.65 -18.71
CA ASP A 123 13.84 14.09 -18.53
C ASP A 123 12.46 14.52 -19.03
N PHE A 124 12.05 14.02 -20.21
CA PHE A 124 10.74 14.29 -20.79
C PHE A 124 9.59 13.81 -19.89
N LEU A 125 9.67 12.56 -19.40
CA LEU A 125 8.64 12.01 -18.51
C LEU A 125 8.60 12.76 -17.17
N ARG A 126 9.75 13.14 -16.62
CA ARG A 126 9.80 13.98 -15.41
C ARG A 126 9.12 15.32 -15.62
N GLN A 127 9.39 15.99 -16.74
CA GLN A 127 8.75 17.27 -17.06
C GLN A 127 7.22 17.14 -17.15
N LYS A 128 6.72 16.02 -17.66
CA LYS A 128 5.28 15.80 -17.90
C LYS A 128 4.51 15.33 -16.67
N PHE A 129 5.11 14.47 -15.84
CA PHE A 129 4.37 13.69 -14.85
C PHE A 129 4.82 13.87 -13.40
N LEU A 130 6.00 14.45 -13.13
CA LEU A 130 6.48 14.59 -11.76
C LEU A 130 5.61 15.60 -10.98
N GLY A 131 5.24 15.25 -9.75
CA GLY A 131 4.34 16.05 -8.91
C GLY A 131 2.88 15.64 -9.08
N ASP A 132 2.00 16.62 -9.20
CA ASP A 132 0.56 16.40 -9.28
C ASP A 132 0.15 15.75 -10.61
N TYR A 133 -0.52 14.62 -10.53
CA TYR A 133 -0.96 13.84 -11.69
C TYR A 133 -2.43 13.45 -11.52
N TRP A 134 -3.25 13.73 -12.54
CA TRP A 134 -4.69 13.44 -12.50
C TRP A 134 -4.98 12.18 -13.29
N GLN A 135 -5.58 11.19 -12.62
CA GLN A 135 -5.83 9.90 -13.23
C GLN A 135 -7.24 9.41 -12.91
N SER A 136 -7.99 9.03 -13.95
CA SER A 136 -9.23 8.27 -13.79
C SER A 136 -8.91 6.81 -13.46
N PRO A 137 -9.57 6.20 -12.46
CA PRO A 137 -9.43 4.77 -12.21
C PRO A 137 -9.76 3.94 -13.47
N PRO A 138 -8.93 2.97 -13.87
CA PRO A 138 -9.20 2.15 -15.04
C PRO A 138 -10.40 1.22 -14.79
N LYS A 139 -11.04 0.79 -15.87
CA LYS A 139 -12.18 -0.14 -15.84
C LYS A 139 -11.85 -1.47 -15.14
N HIS A 140 -10.63 -1.98 -15.29
CA HIS A 140 -10.16 -3.19 -14.58
C HIS A 140 -9.54 -2.87 -13.22
N SER A 141 -10.31 -2.23 -12.33
CA SER A 141 -9.86 -1.88 -10.97
C SER A 141 -10.82 -2.35 -9.87
N ALA A 142 -10.30 -2.37 -8.63
CA ALA A 142 -11.08 -2.65 -7.43
C ALA A 142 -11.87 -1.43 -6.91
N THR A 143 -11.78 -0.26 -7.56
CA THR A 143 -12.57 0.91 -7.21
C THR A 143 -14.05 0.58 -7.34
N LYS A 144 -14.89 1.06 -6.41
CA LYS A 144 -16.32 0.76 -6.43
C LYS A 144 -17.15 1.82 -7.17
N PHE A 145 -18.22 1.35 -7.80
CA PHE A 145 -19.35 2.12 -8.32
C PHE A 145 -20.64 1.37 -7.97
N GLN A 146 -21.56 2.05 -7.26
CA GLN A 146 -22.81 1.46 -6.73
C GLN A 146 -22.59 0.13 -5.98
N GLY A 147 -21.59 0.10 -5.08
CA GLY A 147 -21.31 -1.07 -4.22
C GLY A 147 -20.48 -2.20 -4.86
N ARG A 148 -20.41 -2.25 -6.19
CA ARG A 148 -19.68 -3.24 -6.99
C ARG A 148 -18.35 -2.68 -7.51
N ALA A 149 -17.35 -3.52 -7.76
CA ALA A 149 -16.05 -3.06 -8.26
C ALA A 149 -16.08 -2.80 -9.78
N LEU A 150 -15.27 -1.86 -10.29
CA LEU A 150 -15.24 -1.51 -11.72
C LEU A 150 -14.93 -2.72 -12.61
N HIS A 151 -14.04 -3.61 -12.18
CA HIS A 151 -13.73 -4.81 -12.95
C HIS A 151 -14.89 -5.82 -13.02
N GLU A 152 -15.84 -5.77 -12.08
CA GLU A 152 -17.06 -6.59 -12.13
C GLU A 152 -17.99 -6.06 -13.23
N TRP A 153 -18.15 -4.73 -13.30
CA TRP A 153 -18.91 -4.07 -14.38
C TRP A 153 -18.29 -4.30 -15.76
N ALA A 154 -16.96 -4.20 -15.87
CA ALA A 154 -16.26 -4.40 -17.14
C ALA A 154 -16.42 -5.83 -17.70
N ARG A 155 -16.51 -6.84 -16.83
CA ARG A 155 -16.81 -8.23 -17.24
C ARG A 155 -18.22 -8.41 -17.80
N GLU A 156 -19.14 -7.53 -17.41
CA GLU A 156 -20.52 -7.49 -17.91
C GLU A 156 -20.66 -6.58 -19.15
N GLY A 157 -19.54 -6.08 -19.70
CA GLY A 157 -19.53 -5.19 -20.86
C GLY A 157 -19.95 -3.75 -20.56
N VAL A 158 -20.12 -3.38 -19.29
CA VAL A 158 -20.51 -2.02 -18.88
C VAL A 158 -19.27 -1.22 -18.48
N GLU A 159 -18.99 -0.15 -19.23
CA GLU A 159 -17.91 0.77 -18.92
C GLU A 159 -18.41 1.92 -18.04
N ILE A 160 -17.91 1.98 -16.81
CA ILE A 160 -18.16 3.09 -15.89
C ILE A 160 -16.98 4.06 -15.93
N LYS A 161 -17.21 5.27 -16.45
CA LYS A 161 -16.23 6.36 -16.41
C LYS A 161 -16.33 7.10 -15.09
N LYS A 162 -15.23 7.10 -14.33
CA LYS A 162 -15.09 7.88 -13.09
C LYS A 162 -14.24 9.12 -13.35
N GLU A 163 -14.56 10.20 -12.65
CA GLU A 163 -13.76 11.42 -12.67
C GLU A 163 -12.32 11.15 -12.26
N ALA A 164 -11.41 11.96 -12.82
CA ALA A 164 -10.01 11.89 -12.50
C ALA A 164 -9.78 12.26 -11.03
N VAL A 165 -8.95 11.49 -10.33
CA VAL A 165 -8.59 11.77 -8.96
C VAL A 165 -7.13 12.20 -8.93
N LYS A 166 -6.83 13.24 -8.15
CA LYS A 166 -5.47 13.69 -7.92
C LYS A 166 -4.61 12.57 -7.31
N ARG A 167 -3.44 12.38 -7.90
CA ARG A 167 -2.34 11.50 -7.49
C ARG A 167 -1.06 12.32 -7.46
N VAL A 168 -0.02 11.75 -6.88
CA VAL A 168 1.31 12.39 -6.82
C VAL A 168 2.35 11.38 -7.27
N ILE A 169 3.23 11.81 -8.17
CA ILE A 169 4.40 11.06 -8.60
C ILE A 169 5.62 11.74 -7.97
N TYR A 170 6.26 11.04 -7.03
CA TYR A 170 7.40 11.56 -6.28
C TYR A 170 8.73 11.36 -7.01
N LYS A 171 8.85 10.28 -7.78
CA LYS A 171 10.07 9.96 -8.54
C LYS A 171 9.72 9.23 -9.84
N ILE A 172 10.46 9.58 -10.89
CA ILE A 172 10.50 8.85 -12.16
C ILE A 172 11.96 8.58 -12.50
N GLU A 173 12.29 7.35 -12.82
CA GLU A 173 13.63 6.93 -13.24
C GLU A 173 13.48 5.92 -14.37
N VAL A 174 14.02 6.23 -15.55
CA VAL A 174 14.11 5.22 -16.61
C VAL A 174 15.23 4.28 -16.20
N VAL A 175 14.93 3.01 -15.98
CA VAL A 175 15.90 2.01 -15.54
C VAL A 175 16.63 1.44 -16.75
N LYS A 176 15.86 1.08 -17.78
CA LYS A 176 16.37 0.47 -19.01
C LYS A 176 15.50 0.88 -20.18
N TYR A 177 16.15 1.24 -21.29
CA TYR A 177 15.50 1.38 -22.57
C TYR A 177 16.20 0.49 -23.59
N ALA A 178 15.49 -0.53 -24.06
CA ALA A 178 15.95 -1.46 -25.07
C ALA A 178 14.77 -1.69 -26.01
N PHE A 179 14.63 -0.80 -26.99
CA PHE A 179 13.48 -0.74 -27.88
C PHE A 179 13.08 -2.13 -28.41
N PRO A 180 11.77 -2.49 -28.39
CA PRO A 180 10.62 -1.67 -28.00
C PRO A 180 10.31 -1.67 -26.50
N TYR A 181 11.18 -2.20 -25.65
CA TYR A 181 10.94 -2.31 -24.21
C TYR A 181 11.46 -1.10 -23.43
N LEU A 182 10.61 -0.57 -22.57
CA LEU A 182 10.91 0.53 -21.66
C LEU A 182 10.62 0.10 -20.22
N SER A 183 11.64 0.19 -19.37
CA SER A 183 11.53 -0.07 -17.93
C SER A 183 11.66 1.24 -17.17
N VAL A 184 10.61 1.61 -16.43
CA VAL A 184 10.55 2.85 -15.65
C VAL A 184 10.23 2.51 -14.20
N ARG A 185 11.01 3.07 -13.28
CA ARG A 185 10.73 3.04 -11.86
C ARG A 185 9.97 4.29 -11.46
N PHE A 186 8.82 4.08 -10.83
CA PHE A 186 7.94 5.13 -10.32
C PHE A 186 7.84 5.03 -8.80
N GLU A 187 8.00 6.14 -8.09
CA GLU A 187 7.55 6.27 -6.70
C GLU A 187 6.30 7.14 -6.68
N VAL A 188 5.20 6.59 -6.17
CA VAL A 188 3.87 7.19 -6.32
C VAL A 188 3.08 7.20 -5.02
N GLY A 189 2.15 8.15 -4.92
CA GLY A 189 1.13 8.21 -3.89
C GLY A 189 0.07 7.12 -4.04
N SER A 190 -0.82 7.02 -3.06
CA SER A 190 -1.89 6.02 -3.04
C SER A 190 -2.84 6.14 -4.22
N GLY A 191 -3.37 4.98 -4.64
CA GLY A 191 -4.40 4.92 -5.67
C GLY A 191 -3.92 5.21 -7.09
N THR A 192 -2.60 5.33 -7.31
CA THR A 192 -2.01 5.47 -8.65
C THR A 192 -1.98 4.12 -9.35
N TYR A 193 -2.58 4.04 -10.52
CA TYR A 193 -2.59 2.86 -11.38
C TYR A 193 -1.41 2.93 -12.35
N ILE A 194 -0.41 2.06 -12.13
CA ILE A 194 0.83 2.06 -12.92
C ILE A 194 0.59 1.65 -14.38
N ARG A 195 -0.41 0.81 -14.64
CA ARG A 195 -0.83 0.44 -16.01
C ARG A 195 -1.20 1.68 -16.83
N THR A 196 -2.15 2.45 -16.33
CA THR A 196 -2.60 3.71 -16.94
C THR A 196 -1.50 4.77 -16.98
N LEU A 197 -0.67 4.88 -15.94
CA LEU A 197 0.47 5.81 -15.97
C LEU A 197 1.45 5.46 -17.09
N PHE A 198 1.75 4.18 -17.31
CA PHE A 198 2.63 3.76 -18.40
C PHE A 198 2.01 4.01 -19.78
N GLU A 199 0.71 3.74 -19.95
CA GLU A 199 -0.03 4.08 -21.17
C GLU A 199 0.03 5.58 -21.49
N ASP A 200 -0.18 6.42 -20.47
CA ASP A 200 -0.10 7.88 -20.62
C ASP A 200 1.34 8.31 -20.97
N CYS A 201 2.37 7.71 -20.35
CA CYS A 201 3.76 7.95 -20.72
C CYS A 201 4.02 7.60 -22.20
N ALA A 202 3.53 6.47 -22.68
CA ALA A 202 3.69 6.06 -24.08
C ALA A 202 2.96 7.03 -25.03
N ARG A 203 1.75 7.48 -24.65
CA ARG A 203 0.97 8.47 -25.41
C ARG A 203 1.69 9.80 -25.52
N GLU A 204 2.27 10.30 -24.43
CA GLU A 204 3.07 11.54 -24.45
C GLU A 204 4.35 11.41 -25.29
N LEU A 205 4.93 10.21 -25.39
CA LEU A 205 6.03 9.92 -26.32
C LEU A 205 5.57 9.83 -27.79
N GLY A 206 4.27 9.83 -28.06
CA GLY A 206 3.68 9.79 -29.39
C GLY A 206 3.38 8.39 -29.92
N THR A 207 3.21 7.39 -29.05
CA THR A 207 2.89 6.01 -29.44
C THR A 207 1.90 5.34 -28.46
N LEU A 208 1.68 4.04 -28.62
CA LEU A 208 0.92 3.18 -27.71
C LEU A 208 1.88 2.46 -26.75
N GLY A 209 1.37 2.01 -25.61
CA GLY A 209 2.17 1.19 -24.70
C GLY A 209 1.31 0.37 -23.75
N SER A 210 1.83 -0.77 -23.33
CA SER A 210 1.22 -1.61 -22.30
C SER A 210 2.28 -2.30 -21.47
N LEU A 211 1.94 -2.61 -20.22
CA LEU A 211 2.87 -3.34 -19.35
C LEU A 211 3.00 -4.80 -19.82
N VAL A 212 4.22 -5.31 -19.70
CA VAL A 212 4.54 -6.73 -19.83
C VAL A 212 5.03 -7.32 -18.50
N GLY A 213 5.41 -6.47 -17.55
CA GLY A 213 5.78 -6.86 -16.20
C GLY A 213 5.65 -5.69 -15.23
N LEU A 214 5.34 -6.01 -13.97
CA LEU A 214 5.20 -5.02 -12.91
C LEU A 214 5.72 -5.60 -11.59
N VAL A 215 6.63 -4.89 -10.93
CA VAL A 215 7.17 -5.28 -9.63
C VAL A 215 6.94 -4.14 -8.64
N ARG A 216 6.23 -4.38 -7.53
CA ARG A 216 6.20 -3.45 -6.40
C ARG A 216 7.43 -3.68 -5.53
N GLU A 217 8.44 -2.86 -5.69
CA GLU A 217 9.72 -2.97 -4.99
C GLU A 217 9.59 -2.60 -3.51
N SER A 218 8.69 -1.66 -3.15
CA SER A 218 8.46 -1.28 -1.76
C SER A 218 7.09 -0.65 -1.48
N ILE A 219 6.73 -0.65 -0.18
CA ILE A 219 5.72 0.24 0.40
C ILE A 219 6.37 0.97 1.59
N GLY A 220 6.60 2.27 1.45
CA GLY A 220 7.42 3.03 2.39
C GLY A 220 8.79 2.38 2.55
N GLN A 221 9.16 2.06 3.79
CA GLN A 221 10.45 1.44 4.14
C GLN A 221 10.45 -0.10 4.00
N MET A 222 9.31 -0.70 3.67
CA MET A 222 9.19 -2.15 3.51
C MET A 222 9.60 -2.56 2.09
N HIS A 223 10.81 -3.05 1.92
CA HIS A 223 11.37 -3.43 0.62
C HIS A 223 11.19 -4.93 0.31
N MET A 224 11.18 -5.28 -0.98
CA MET A 224 11.04 -6.66 -1.44
C MET A 224 12.21 -7.57 -1.01
N ARG A 225 13.41 -7.03 -0.83
CA ARG A 225 14.58 -7.79 -0.36
C ARG A 225 14.40 -8.34 1.06
N ASP A 226 13.57 -7.66 1.85
CA ASP A 226 13.27 -7.98 3.25
C ASP A 226 11.91 -8.72 3.37
N SER A 227 11.37 -9.19 2.24
CA SER A 227 10.04 -9.81 2.19
C SER A 227 10.10 -11.33 2.27
N LEU A 228 9.11 -11.91 2.95
CA LEU A 228 8.93 -13.34 3.13
C LEU A 228 8.31 -13.94 1.87
N ASN A 229 9.01 -14.84 1.20
CA ASN A 229 8.43 -15.60 0.10
C ASN A 229 7.75 -16.87 0.64
N LEU A 230 6.42 -16.81 0.83
CA LEU A 230 5.68 -17.89 1.48
C LEU A 230 5.83 -19.24 0.75
N SER A 231 5.84 -19.26 -0.58
CA SER A 231 6.03 -20.51 -1.34
C SER A 231 7.40 -21.16 -1.07
N ARG A 232 8.46 -20.36 -0.96
CA ARG A 232 9.80 -20.84 -0.59
C ARG A 232 9.91 -21.21 0.89
N MET A 233 9.14 -20.55 1.75
CA MET A 233 9.17 -20.78 3.19
C MET A 233 8.29 -21.94 3.64
N MET A 234 7.29 -22.37 2.86
CA MET A 234 6.37 -23.46 3.20
C MET A 234 7.06 -24.72 3.76
N PRO A 235 8.17 -25.23 3.19
CA PRO A 235 8.88 -26.39 3.74
C PRO A 235 9.46 -26.13 5.14
N ARG A 236 9.96 -24.92 5.40
CA ARG A 236 10.51 -24.51 6.71
C ARG A 236 9.42 -24.21 7.73
N ILE A 237 8.30 -23.63 7.28
CA ILE A 237 7.18 -23.22 8.13
C ILE A 237 6.44 -24.42 8.73
N ARG A 238 6.45 -25.60 8.08
CA ARG A 238 5.83 -26.82 8.63
C ARG A 238 6.41 -27.29 9.97
N GLY A 239 7.64 -26.87 10.30
CA GLY A 239 8.28 -27.18 11.58
C GLY A 239 8.21 -26.06 12.61
N LEU A 240 7.64 -24.89 12.26
CA LEU A 240 7.52 -23.76 13.17
C LEU A 240 6.18 -23.78 13.88
N SER A 241 6.20 -23.45 15.17
CA SER A 241 5.00 -23.07 15.92
C SER A 241 4.40 -21.78 15.36
N GLY A 242 3.10 -21.58 15.58
CA GLY A 242 2.44 -20.35 15.19
C GLY A 242 3.07 -19.10 15.82
N GLU A 243 3.61 -19.19 17.04
CA GLU A 243 4.29 -18.07 17.71
C GLU A 243 5.60 -17.69 17.01
N GLU A 244 6.37 -18.67 16.54
CA GLU A 244 7.60 -18.41 15.77
C GLU A 244 7.29 -17.73 14.43
N ILE A 245 6.17 -18.10 13.80
CA ILE A 245 5.70 -17.45 12.58
C ILE A 245 5.27 -16.01 12.89
N MET A 246 4.56 -15.76 13.99
CA MET A 246 4.19 -14.40 14.41
C MET A 246 5.40 -13.48 14.60
N ARG A 247 6.54 -14.00 15.08
CA ARG A 247 7.79 -13.23 15.23
C ARG A 247 8.44 -12.82 13.91
N GLN A 248 8.03 -13.41 12.78
CA GLN A 248 8.47 -12.97 11.45
C GLN A 248 7.75 -11.69 10.98
N GLY A 249 6.65 -11.34 11.64
CA GLY A 249 5.93 -10.10 11.40
C GLY A 249 6.67 -8.89 11.99
N VAL A 250 6.36 -7.72 11.45
CA VAL A 250 6.92 -6.44 11.89
C VAL A 250 5.85 -5.71 12.71
N PRO A 251 6.18 -5.22 13.93
CA PRO A 251 5.26 -4.38 14.69
C PRO A 251 4.83 -3.15 13.90
N ILE A 252 3.56 -2.76 13.99
CA ILE A 252 3.01 -1.65 13.19
C ILE A 252 3.78 -0.34 13.38
N GLU A 253 4.33 -0.10 14.57
CA GLU A 253 5.06 1.10 14.95
C GLU A 253 6.37 1.25 14.18
N ARG A 254 6.92 0.14 13.67
CA ARG A 254 8.08 0.17 12.76
C ARG A 254 7.68 0.47 11.31
N VAL A 255 6.44 0.18 10.93
CA VAL A 255 5.89 0.45 9.60
C VAL A 255 5.40 1.90 9.49
N LEU A 256 4.69 2.39 10.51
CA LEU A 256 4.23 3.77 10.65
C LEU A 256 4.94 4.41 11.84
N LYS A 257 5.96 5.23 11.55
CA LYS A 257 6.82 5.86 12.56
C LYS A 257 6.17 7.11 13.14
N PHE A 258 5.21 6.92 14.04
CA PHE A 258 4.61 8.00 14.84
C PHE A 258 5.32 8.13 16.19
N GLY A 259 5.27 9.33 16.78
CA GLY A 259 5.69 9.53 18.17
C GLY A 259 4.82 8.74 19.15
N VAL A 260 5.39 8.34 20.29
CA VAL A 260 4.69 7.52 21.29
C VAL A 260 4.37 8.37 22.53
N ILE A 261 3.15 8.23 23.05
CA ILE A 261 2.75 8.75 24.37
C ILE A 261 2.48 7.55 25.28
N VAL A 262 3.22 7.51 26.39
CA VAL A 262 3.09 6.48 27.43
C VAL A 262 2.18 7.01 28.53
N LEU A 263 1.03 6.38 28.70
CA LEU A 263 0.01 6.75 29.68
C LEU A 263 0.23 6.03 31.01
N ASN A 264 -0.08 6.71 32.11
CA ASN A 264 -0.24 6.06 33.42
C ASN A 264 -1.53 5.23 33.47
N GLU A 265 -1.71 4.38 34.48
CA GLU A 265 -2.83 3.44 34.58
C GLU A 265 -4.21 4.12 34.48
N LYS A 266 -4.38 5.25 35.18
CA LYS A 266 -5.64 6.02 35.16
C LYS A 266 -5.96 6.53 33.75
N MET A 267 -4.96 7.03 33.03
CA MET A 267 -5.13 7.54 31.67
C MET A 267 -5.27 6.42 30.65
N SER A 268 -4.57 5.30 30.83
CA SER A 268 -4.75 4.09 30.01
C SER A 268 -6.20 3.58 30.12
N PHE A 269 -6.77 3.54 31.33
CA PHE A 269 -8.16 3.15 31.52
C PHE A 269 -9.12 4.10 30.78
N LYS A 270 -8.94 5.41 30.94
CA LYS A 270 -9.74 6.42 30.20
C LYS A 270 -9.62 6.22 28.68
N PHE A 271 -8.40 6.06 28.17
CA PHE A 271 -8.12 5.89 26.75
C PHE A 271 -8.80 4.66 26.16
N ASN A 272 -8.72 3.51 26.84
CA ASN A 272 -9.34 2.27 26.38
C ASN A 272 -10.88 2.34 26.35
N ASN A 273 -11.47 3.23 27.16
CA ASN A 273 -12.90 3.55 27.10
C ASN A 273 -13.25 4.64 26.05
N GLY A 274 -12.29 5.05 25.22
CA GLY A 274 -12.50 6.05 24.17
C GLY A 274 -12.57 7.50 24.65
N VAL A 275 -12.19 7.77 25.90
CA VAL A 275 -12.22 9.13 26.47
C VAL A 275 -11.08 9.97 25.88
N GLN A 276 -11.41 11.20 25.46
CA GLN A 276 -10.42 12.19 25.04
C GLN A 276 -9.63 12.71 26.25
N LEU A 277 -8.31 12.85 26.11
CA LEU A 277 -7.43 13.29 27.19
C LEU A 277 -7.02 14.75 26.97
N SER A 278 -7.26 15.58 27.99
CA SER A 278 -6.90 16.99 27.99
C SER A 278 -5.39 17.21 28.21
N GLY A 279 -4.91 18.44 28.05
CA GLY A 279 -3.52 18.77 28.34
C GLY A 279 -3.15 18.50 29.81
N GLU A 280 -4.10 18.68 30.73
CA GLU A 280 -3.94 18.35 32.15
C GLU A 280 -3.74 16.85 32.37
N ASP A 281 -4.55 16.03 31.70
CA ASP A 281 -4.45 14.56 31.75
C ASP A 281 -3.10 14.05 31.24
N LEU A 282 -2.45 14.80 30.35
CA LEU A 282 -1.19 14.44 29.69
C LEU A 282 0.07 14.96 30.39
N LYS A 283 -0.06 15.77 31.45
CA LYS A 283 1.10 16.42 32.10
C LYS A 283 2.16 15.43 32.59
N ASP A 284 1.72 14.30 33.14
CA ASP A 284 2.61 13.28 33.72
C ASP A 284 2.92 12.13 32.75
N CYS A 285 2.56 12.28 31.47
CA CYS A 285 2.80 11.25 30.46
C CYS A 285 4.19 11.37 29.84
N GLN A 286 4.85 10.24 29.62
CA GLN A 286 6.15 10.21 28.96
C GLN A 286 5.96 10.23 27.44
N ARG A 287 6.81 10.97 26.73
CA ARG A 287 6.84 11.04 25.27
C ARG A 287 8.12 10.42 24.75
N ILE A 288 8.02 9.50 23.79
CA ILE A 288 9.16 8.78 23.21
C ILE A 288 9.18 8.99 21.69
N GLY A 289 10.38 9.27 21.17
CA GLY A 289 10.62 9.54 19.75
C GLY A 289 10.40 11.02 19.39
N GLN A 290 10.96 11.43 18.24
CA GLN A 290 10.68 12.75 17.67
C GLN A 290 9.25 12.77 17.10
N GLU A 291 8.65 13.97 16.97
CA GLU A 291 7.34 14.20 16.32
C GLU A 291 7.41 13.86 14.82
N ILE A 292 7.51 12.57 14.52
CA ILE A 292 7.68 12.07 13.15
C ILE A 292 6.26 11.77 12.64
N MET A 293 5.88 12.46 11.55
CA MET A 293 4.63 12.31 10.80
C MET A 293 3.34 12.87 11.46
N GLY A 294 3.33 14.18 11.72
CA GLY A 294 2.09 14.95 11.93
C GLY A 294 1.48 14.82 13.33
N SER A 295 0.15 14.90 13.42
CA SER A 295 -0.63 14.87 14.67
C SER A 295 -0.82 13.47 15.27
N HIS A 296 -0.47 12.40 14.55
CA HIS A 296 -0.73 11.03 15.00
C HIS A 296 0.26 10.58 16.08
N ARG A 297 -0.23 9.83 17.08
CA ARG A 297 0.56 9.31 18.21
C ARG A 297 0.19 7.87 18.53
N TRP A 298 1.20 7.03 18.65
CA TRP A 298 1.07 5.70 19.25
C TRP A 298 0.86 5.82 20.75
N ILE A 299 -0.06 5.05 21.30
CA ILE A 299 -0.39 5.09 22.72
C ILE A 299 0.00 3.77 23.37
N SER A 300 0.81 3.83 24.42
CA SER A 300 1.19 2.67 25.24
C SER A 300 0.90 2.94 26.72
N GLY A 301 0.90 1.87 27.53
CA GLY A 301 0.79 1.98 28.99
C GLY A 301 2.17 1.89 29.65
N LYS A 302 2.35 2.53 30.81
CA LYS A 302 3.63 2.60 31.55
C LYS A 302 4.27 1.23 31.85
N ASN A 303 3.46 0.19 32.03
CA ASN A 303 3.89 -1.17 32.36
C ASN A 303 3.53 -2.19 31.27
N SER A 304 3.30 -1.73 30.04
CA SER A 304 2.84 -2.58 28.93
C SER A 304 3.77 -2.49 27.74
N ASP A 305 4.35 -3.63 27.36
CA ASP A 305 5.03 -3.79 26.07
C ASP A 305 4.05 -3.77 24.88
N ARG A 306 2.73 -3.75 25.15
CA ARG A 306 1.68 -3.69 24.14
C ARG A 306 1.18 -2.27 23.93
N LEU A 307 0.97 -1.98 22.66
CA LEU A 307 0.27 -0.80 22.17
C LEU A 307 -1.20 -0.83 22.60
N LEU A 308 -1.66 0.24 23.25
CA LEU A 308 -3.07 0.46 23.58
C LEU A 308 -3.86 0.93 22.37
N GLY A 309 -3.25 1.75 21.51
CA GLY A 309 -3.97 2.34 20.39
C GLY A 309 -3.19 3.36 19.58
N LEU A 310 -3.94 4.03 18.70
CA LEU A 310 -3.52 5.20 17.93
C LEU A 310 -4.44 6.36 18.31
N ALA A 311 -3.85 7.54 18.48
CA ALA A 311 -4.56 8.78 18.75
C ALA A 311 -4.10 9.89 17.81
N GLU A 312 -4.90 10.95 17.75
CA GLU A 312 -4.52 12.22 17.17
C GLU A 312 -4.34 13.26 18.28
N GLU A 313 -3.18 13.89 18.29
CA GLU A 313 -2.84 15.01 19.15
C GLU A 313 -3.10 16.34 18.42
N LEU A 314 -4.10 17.06 18.90
CA LEU A 314 -4.47 18.38 18.40
C LEU A 314 -3.86 19.45 19.31
N LYS A 315 -3.09 20.38 18.74
CA LYS A 315 -2.55 21.55 19.45
C LYS A 315 -3.47 22.73 19.18
N ASN A 316 -4.19 23.20 20.20
CA ASN A 316 -5.02 24.42 20.13
C ASN A 316 -4.41 25.49 21.03
N GLY A 317 -4.73 26.77 20.80
CA GLY A 317 -4.20 27.90 21.60
C GLY A 317 -4.48 27.84 23.11
N ALA A 318 -5.31 26.89 23.57
CA ALA A 318 -5.64 26.63 24.98
C ALA A 318 -5.00 25.34 25.56
N GLY A 319 -4.24 24.56 24.77
CA GLY A 319 -3.58 23.32 25.22
C GLY A 319 -3.57 22.19 24.18
N SER A 320 -3.04 21.02 24.58
CA SER A 320 -3.07 19.79 23.76
C SER A 320 -4.30 18.94 24.09
N LEU A 321 -4.98 18.40 23.07
CA LEU A 321 -6.05 17.42 23.21
C LEU A 321 -5.64 16.13 22.49
N LEU A 322 -5.73 15.00 23.17
CA LEU A 322 -5.47 13.68 22.58
C LEU A 322 -6.78 12.94 22.34
N ARG A 323 -7.10 12.74 21.06
CA ARG A 323 -8.32 12.07 20.60
C ARG A 323 -8.02 10.62 20.19
N PRO A 324 -8.60 9.61 20.86
CA PRO A 324 -8.48 8.22 20.42
C PRO A 324 -9.03 8.04 18.99
N LEU A 325 -8.27 7.37 18.13
CA LEU A 325 -8.70 6.99 16.78
C LEU A 325 -8.94 5.48 16.68
N ILE A 326 -8.02 4.70 17.26
CA ILE A 326 -8.05 3.24 17.25
C ILE A 326 -7.62 2.75 18.64
N ILE A 327 -8.39 1.81 19.19
CA ILE A 327 -8.08 1.13 20.46
C ILE A 327 -7.90 -0.36 20.15
N PHE A 328 -6.78 -0.94 20.58
CA PHE A 328 -6.41 -2.35 20.34
C PHE A 328 -6.58 -3.26 21.56
N SER A 329 -6.63 -2.68 22.76
CA SER A 329 -6.73 -3.41 24.04
C SER A 329 -7.99 -4.24 24.17
#